data_AF-B9WZF9-F1
#
_entry.id   AF-B9WZF9-F1
#
_cell.length_a   1.000
_cell.length_b   1.000
_cell.length_c   1.000
_cell.angle_alpha   90.00
_cell.angle_beta   90.00
_cell.angle_gamma   90.00
#
_symmetry.space_group_name_H-M   'P 1'
#
loop_
_entity.id
_entity.type
_entity.pdbx_description
1 polymer ?
#
loop_
_entity_poly.entity_id
_entity_poly.type
_entity_poly.pdbx_seq_one_letter_code
_entity_poly.pdbx_strand_id
1 'polypeptide(L)'
;QFTHQYQPAVCNSNRTPCKDPPDKLFTVHGLWPSNRNGPDPEYCKNTTLDVTKIGNLQAQLDIIWPNVYDRTNNVGFWSKQWAKHGICGSPTIQDDVNYLETVINLYIIKKQNVFEILSNAKIEPEGKNRTRKDIVKAIRSGTKGKRPKLKCQKNNRTTELVEVTL
;
A
#
# COMPACT_ATOMS: atom_id res chain seq x y z
N GLN A 1 -0.43 9.44 -4.36
CA GLN A 1 -0.04 8.06 -4.74
C GLN A 1 -0.69 7.09 -3.75
N PHE A 2 -1.52 6.15 -4.20
CA PHE A 2 -2.05 5.08 -3.33
C PHE A 2 -1.37 3.76 -3.69
N THR A 3 -0.42 3.33 -2.85
CA THR A 3 0.51 2.25 -3.16
C THR A 3 0.16 1.00 -2.37
N HIS A 4 0.13 -0.12 -3.08
CA HIS A 4 0.02 -1.46 -2.51
C HIS A 4 1.33 -2.21 -2.68
N GLN A 5 1.61 -3.14 -1.77
CA GLN A 5 2.77 -4.00 -1.77
C GLN A 5 2.38 -5.48 -1.69
N TYR A 6 3.08 -6.32 -2.45
CA TYR A 6 2.90 -7.77 -2.43
C TYR A 6 3.74 -8.36 -1.30
N GLN A 7 3.10 -8.88 -0.25
CA GLN A 7 3.81 -9.24 0.98
C GLN A 7 4.98 -10.22 0.78
N PRO A 8 4.84 -11.31 -0.02
CA PRO A 8 5.93 -12.26 -0.19
C PRO A 8 7.14 -11.64 -0.88
N ALA A 9 6.94 -10.79 -1.89
CA ALA A 9 8.06 -10.11 -2.55
C ALA A 9 8.72 -9.08 -1.62
N VAL A 10 7.96 -8.39 -0.76
CA VAL A 10 8.53 -7.50 0.27
C VAL A 10 9.40 -8.30 1.24
N CYS A 11 8.93 -9.44 1.73
CA CYS A 11 9.70 -10.28 2.66
C CYS A 11 10.94 -10.91 2.02
N ASN A 12 10.91 -11.19 0.72
CA ASN A 12 12.07 -11.69 -0.04
C ASN A 12 13.03 -10.57 -0.49
N SER A 13 12.58 -9.31 -0.45
CA SER A 13 13.32 -8.19 -1.02
C SER A 13 14.43 -7.63 -0.12
N ASN A 14 14.26 -7.76 1.20
CA ASN A 14 15.04 -7.00 2.17
C ASN A 14 15.90 -7.88 3.07
N ARG A 15 16.97 -7.27 3.60
CA ARG A 15 17.85 -7.93 4.59
C ARG A 15 17.12 -8.19 5.91
N THR A 16 16.12 -7.37 6.23
CA THR A 16 15.29 -7.54 7.42
C THR A 16 14.28 -8.65 7.15
N PRO A 17 14.36 -9.80 7.85
CA PRO A 17 13.36 -10.85 7.69
C PRO A 17 12.01 -10.37 8.22
N CYS A 18 10.94 -10.78 7.56
CA CYS A 18 9.60 -10.67 8.13
C CYS A 18 9.47 -11.63 9.31
N LYS A 19 8.92 -11.15 10.43
CA LYS A 19 8.68 -11.96 11.62
C LYS A 19 7.46 -12.88 11.45
N ASP A 20 6.46 -12.39 10.73
CA ASP A 20 5.24 -13.12 10.44
C ASP A 20 5.30 -13.72 9.02
N PRO A 21 4.69 -14.90 8.78
CA PRO A 21 4.55 -15.44 7.43
C PRO A 21 3.78 -14.47 6.51
N PRO A 22 4.29 -14.14 5.32
CA PRO A 22 3.58 -13.27 4.40
C PRO A 22 2.41 -13.99 3.74
N ASP A 23 1.28 -13.31 3.66
CA ASP A 23 0.13 -13.79 2.90
C ASP A 23 0.35 -13.53 1.40
N LYS A 24 -0.14 -14.41 0.52
CA LYS A 24 -0.05 -14.23 -0.95
C LYS A 24 -1.05 -13.17 -1.45
N LEU A 25 -0.95 -11.95 -0.94
CA LEU A 25 -1.87 -10.86 -1.24
C LEU A 25 -1.15 -9.51 -1.34
N PHE A 26 -1.83 -8.55 -1.96
CA PHE A 26 -1.45 -7.14 -1.91
C PHE A 26 -2.12 -6.48 -0.72
N THR A 27 -1.35 -5.75 0.08
CA THR A 27 -1.84 -4.86 1.13
C THR A 27 -1.40 -3.45 0.87
N VAL A 28 -2.01 -2.48 1.53
CA VAL A 28 -1.57 -1.09 1.46
C VAL A 28 -0.13 -0.99 1.95
N HIS A 29 0.70 -0.25 1.22
CA HIS A 29 1.99 0.22 1.70
C HIS A 29 1.82 1.65 2.22
N GLY A 30 1.14 2.51 1.45
CA GLY A 30 0.71 3.80 1.97
C GLY A 30 -0.04 4.70 1.00
N LEU A 31 -0.58 5.77 1.57
CA LEU A 31 -1.24 6.87 0.86
C LEU A 31 -0.40 8.13 1.01
N TRP A 32 0.24 8.54 -0.08
CA TRP A 32 1.22 9.63 -0.04
C TRP A 32 0.72 10.81 -0.87
N PRO A 33 0.50 11.99 -0.27
CA PRO A 33 0.46 13.25 -1.01
C PRO A 33 1.74 13.38 -1.84
N SER A 34 1.64 13.88 -3.06
CA SER A 34 2.74 13.82 -4.02
C SER A 34 2.73 15.00 -4.95
N ASN A 35 3.92 15.49 -5.29
CA ASN A 35 4.07 16.56 -6.25
C ASN A 35 4.16 15.97 -7.66
N ARG A 36 3.61 16.69 -8.64
CA ARG A 36 3.75 16.30 -10.06
C ARG A 36 5.22 16.36 -10.50
N ASN A 37 5.94 17.36 -10.00
CA ASN A 37 7.34 17.62 -10.30
C ASN A 37 8.10 17.85 -8.98
N GLY A 38 9.34 17.39 -8.91
CA GLY A 38 10.17 17.54 -7.71
C GLY A 38 9.87 16.48 -6.63
N PRO A 39 10.51 16.61 -5.45
CA PRO A 39 10.31 15.67 -4.35
C PRO A 39 8.90 15.75 -3.78
N ASP A 40 8.40 14.62 -3.29
CA ASP A 40 7.14 14.55 -2.57
C ASP A 40 7.27 15.25 -1.21
N PRO A 41 6.19 15.90 -0.71
CA PRO A 41 6.22 16.52 0.60
C PRO A 41 6.28 15.44 1.69
N GLU A 42 7.16 15.64 2.68
CA GLU A 42 7.32 14.74 3.81
C GLU A 42 7.46 15.57 5.11
N TYR A 43 6.96 15.04 6.23
CA TYR A 43 7.06 15.66 7.56
C TYR A 43 6.59 17.12 7.62
N CYS A 44 5.47 17.45 6.96
CA CYS A 44 4.99 18.82 6.79
C CYS A 44 4.65 19.55 8.11
N LYS A 45 4.41 18.82 9.19
CA LYS A 45 4.27 19.35 10.54
C LYS A 45 4.67 18.27 11.55
N ASN A 46 5.23 18.69 12.69
CA ASN A 46 5.46 17.76 13.81
C ASN A 46 4.11 17.27 14.35
N THR A 47 3.90 15.96 14.34
CA THR A 47 2.66 15.32 14.75
C THR A 47 2.91 13.85 15.10
N THR A 48 2.00 13.26 15.85
CA THR A 48 1.95 11.84 16.19
C THR A 48 0.53 11.35 16.03
N LEU A 49 0.36 10.09 15.64
CA LEU A 49 -0.96 9.46 15.57
C LEU A 49 -1.53 9.35 16.98
N ASP A 50 -2.74 9.85 17.18
CA ASP A 50 -3.50 9.69 18.41
C ASP A 50 -4.12 8.29 18.44
N VAL A 51 -3.37 7.35 19.02
CA VAL A 51 -3.75 5.93 19.07
C VAL A 51 -5.09 5.71 19.78
N THR A 52 -5.50 6.63 20.67
CA THR A 52 -6.77 6.53 21.39
C THR A 52 -7.98 6.75 20.49
N LYS A 53 -7.79 7.41 19.33
CA LYS A 53 -8.84 7.73 18.36
C LYS A 53 -8.97 6.71 17.24
N ILE A 54 -8.04 5.77 17.10
CA ILE A 54 -8.11 4.73 16.05
C ILE A 54 -9.34 3.83 16.28
N GLY A 55 -9.62 3.51 17.55
CA GLY A 55 -10.79 2.73 17.96
C GLY A 55 -11.06 1.52 17.07
N ASN A 56 -12.26 1.50 16.50
CA ASN A 56 -12.81 0.45 15.64
C ASN A 56 -12.19 0.39 14.23
N LEU A 57 -11.33 1.35 13.84
CA LEU A 57 -10.59 1.27 12.56
C LEU A 57 -9.46 0.25 12.63
N GLN A 58 -8.91 -0.03 13.81
CA GLN A 58 -7.71 -0.87 13.98
C GLN A 58 -7.89 -2.26 13.36
N ALA A 59 -8.99 -2.95 13.65
CA ALA A 59 -9.24 -4.30 13.13
C ALA A 59 -9.30 -4.35 11.59
N GLN A 60 -9.79 -3.27 10.96
CA GLN A 60 -9.79 -3.18 9.49
C GLN A 60 -8.38 -2.93 8.97
N LEU A 61 -7.64 -2.00 9.59
CA LEU A 61 -6.26 -1.66 9.21
C LEU A 61 -5.29 -2.81 9.42
N ASP A 62 -5.47 -3.64 10.45
CA ASP A 62 -4.67 -4.85 10.67
C ASP A 62 -4.74 -5.82 9.49
N ILE A 63 -5.87 -5.83 8.78
CA ILE A 63 -6.09 -6.67 7.59
C ILE A 63 -5.57 -5.98 6.32
N ILE A 64 -5.94 -4.71 6.10
CA ILE A 64 -5.70 -4.04 4.82
C ILE A 64 -4.35 -3.33 4.74
N TRP A 65 -3.79 -2.91 5.87
CA TRP A 65 -2.55 -2.12 5.96
C TRP A 65 -1.60 -2.61 7.07
N PRO A 66 -1.29 -3.92 7.16
CA PRO A 66 -0.36 -4.43 8.15
C PRO A 66 1.05 -3.91 7.91
N ASN A 67 1.82 -3.80 8.99
CA ASN A 67 3.27 -3.82 8.94
C ASN A 67 3.73 -5.24 8.57
N VAL A 68 4.03 -5.45 7.29
CA VAL A 68 4.44 -6.75 6.75
C VAL A 68 5.68 -7.33 7.42
N TYR A 69 6.56 -6.51 8.00
CA TYR A 69 7.75 -7.00 8.71
C TYR A 69 7.46 -7.49 10.12
N ASP A 70 6.50 -6.88 10.80
CA ASP A 70 6.21 -7.12 12.22
C ASP A 70 4.79 -6.64 12.55
N ARG A 71 3.82 -7.55 12.49
CA ARG A 71 2.40 -7.22 12.72
C ARG A 71 2.12 -6.78 14.15
N THR A 72 3.00 -7.10 15.10
CA THR A 72 2.89 -6.62 16.49
C THR A 72 3.09 -5.10 16.60
N ASN A 73 3.66 -4.46 15.57
CA ASN A 73 3.95 -3.03 15.53
C ASN A 73 3.19 -2.31 14.40
N ASN A 74 1.95 -2.71 14.12
CA ASN A 74 1.08 -2.05 13.14
C ASN A 74 0.85 -0.57 13.48
N VAL A 75 0.49 -0.27 14.72
CA VAL A 75 0.21 1.11 15.17
C VAL A 75 1.44 2.02 15.02
N GLY A 76 2.63 1.54 15.39
CA GLY A 76 3.86 2.31 15.21
C GLY A 76 4.19 2.56 13.74
N PHE A 77 3.88 1.59 12.87
CA PHE A 77 4.00 1.78 11.42
C PHE A 77 3.01 2.83 10.89
N TRP A 78 1.73 2.76 11.26
CA TRP A 78 0.73 3.77 10.87
C TRP A 78 1.08 5.17 11.38
N SER A 79 1.59 5.28 12.61
CA SER A 79 2.04 6.56 13.16
C SER A 79 3.16 7.17 12.32
N LYS A 80 4.08 6.37 11.80
CA LYS A 80 5.13 6.85 10.89
C LYS A 80 4.56 7.25 9.53
N GLN A 81 3.59 6.51 8.99
CA GLN A 81 2.93 6.86 7.73
C GLN A 81 2.15 8.18 7.84
N TRP A 82 1.43 8.38 8.95
CA TRP A 82 0.76 9.64 9.24
C TRP A 82 1.74 10.81 9.36
N ALA A 83 2.73 10.70 10.27
CA ALA A 83 3.67 11.78 10.54
C ALA A 83 4.53 12.15 9.33
N LYS A 84 4.90 11.15 8.51
CA LYS A 84 5.73 11.37 7.33
C LYS A 84 4.90 11.86 6.13
N HIS A 85 3.74 11.26 5.88
CA HIS A 85 3.01 11.47 4.62
C HIS A 85 1.61 12.04 4.83
N GLY A 86 0.80 11.44 5.70
CA GLY A 86 -0.61 11.83 5.86
C GLY A 86 -0.79 13.31 6.24
N ILE A 87 0.07 13.83 7.13
CA ILE A 87 0.03 15.23 7.57
C ILE A 87 0.22 16.25 6.44
N CYS A 88 0.84 15.84 5.33
CA CYS A 88 1.04 16.66 4.14
C CYS A 88 -0.21 16.75 3.25
N GLY A 89 -1.30 16.05 3.58
CA GLY A 89 -2.52 15.99 2.77
C GLY A 89 -3.53 17.10 3.06
N SER A 90 -3.24 18.01 3.99
CA SER A 90 -4.12 19.11 4.35
C SER A 90 -4.40 20.06 3.17
N PRO A 91 -5.63 20.60 3.01
CA PRO A 91 -6.80 20.42 3.89
C PRO A 91 -7.66 19.21 3.53
N THR A 92 -7.32 18.45 2.48
CA THR A 92 -8.12 17.28 2.05
C THR A 92 -8.10 16.16 3.09
N ILE A 93 -6.93 15.89 3.66
CA ILE A 93 -6.76 15.05 4.84
C ILE A 93 -6.73 15.97 6.06
N GLN A 94 -7.78 15.87 6.88
CA GLN A 94 -8.04 16.84 7.96
C GLN A 94 -7.24 16.51 9.23
N ASP A 95 -7.20 15.23 9.59
CA ASP A 95 -6.51 14.69 10.75
C ASP A 95 -6.08 13.24 10.50
N ASP A 96 -5.53 12.62 11.54
CA ASP A 96 -4.99 11.28 11.52
C ASP A 96 -6.06 10.19 11.36
N VAL A 97 -7.22 10.37 12.02
CA VAL A 97 -8.38 9.47 11.85
C VAL A 97 -8.89 9.53 10.42
N ASN A 98 -9.10 10.74 9.89
CA ASN A 98 -9.55 10.95 8.52
C ASN A 98 -8.56 10.37 7.49
N TYR A 99 -7.25 10.41 7.76
CA TYR A 99 -6.24 9.76 6.93
C TYR A 99 -6.42 8.24 6.87
N LEU A 100 -6.58 7.60 8.03
CA LEU A 100 -6.78 6.16 8.14
C LEU A 100 -8.10 5.71 7.49
N GLU A 101 -9.19 6.45 7.74
CA GLU A 101 -10.50 6.22 7.09
C GLU A 101 -10.41 6.39 5.58
N THR A 102 -9.65 7.38 5.11
CA THR A 102 -9.46 7.58 3.66
C THR A 102 -8.80 6.38 3.02
N VAL A 103 -7.81 5.77 3.67
CA VAL A 103 -7.19 4.53 3.17
C VAL A 103 -8.18 3.38 3.12
N ILE A 104 -8.97 3.17 4.17
CA ILE A 104 -10.04 2.15 4.19
C ILE A 104 -11.05 2.40 3.06
N ASN A 105 -11.48 3.65 2.90
CA ASN A 105 -12.44 4.05 1.88
C ASN A 105 -11.91 3.83 0.45
N LEU A 106 -10.64 4.14 0.19
CA LEU A 106 -10.01 3.87 -1.10
C LEU A 106 -9.96 2.36 -1.36
N TYR A 107 -9.52 1.58 -0.38
CA TYR A 107 -9.36 0.13 -0.50
C TYR A 107 -10.71 -0.58 -0.73
N ILE A 108 -11.68 -0.36 0.15
CA ILE A 108 -12.96 -1.09 0.20
C ILE A 108 -14.01 -0.41 -0.70
N ILE A 109 -14.38 0.84 -0.40
CA ILE A 109 -15.52 1.51 -1.02
C ILE A 109 -15.23 1.91 -2.47
N LYS A 110 -14.01 2.39 -2.75
CA LYS A 110 -13.58 2.70 -4.12
C LYS A 110 -13.05 1.49 -4.89
N LYS A 111 -13.06 0.29 -4.28
CA LYS A 111 -12.61 -0.97 -4.87
C LYS A 111 -11.20 -0.90 -5.48
N GLN A 112 -10.29 -0.23 -4.77
CA GLN A 112 -8.90 -0.05 -5.21
C GLN A 112 -7.96 -1.13 -4.65
N ASN A 113 -8.50 -2.22 -4.12
CA ASN A 113 -7.75 -3.41 -3.77
C ASN A 113 -7.07 -4.01 -5.01
N VAL A 114 -5.75 -3.82 -5.12
CA VAL A 114 -4.95 -4.32 -6.25
C VAL A 114 -5.03 -5.84 -6.41
N PHE A 115 -5.12 -6.59 -5.31
CA PHE A 115 -5.24 -8.05 -5.35
C PHE A 115 -6.53 -8.47 -6.05
N GLU A 116 -7.66 -7.89 -5.65
CA GLU A 116 -8.97 -8.18 -6.26
C GLU A 116 -9.01 -7.76 -7.73
N ILE A 117 -8.43 -6.61 -8.08
CA ILE A 117 -8.36 -6.16 -9.49
C ILE A 117 -7.59 -7.16 -10.36
N LEU A 118 -6.46 -7.68 -9.88
CA LEU A 118 -5.67 -8.67 -10.61
C LEU A 118 -6.38 -10.03 -10.68
N SER A 119 -6.99 -10.47 -9.59
CA SER A 119 -7.77 -11.71 -9.52
C SER A 119 -8.95 -11.70 -10.51
N ASN A 120 -9.69 -10.60 -10.59
CA ASN A 120 -10.77 -10.42 -11.58
C ASN A 120 -10.28 -10.50 -13.04
N ALA A 121 -9.01 -10.21 -13.28
CA ALA A 121 -8.35 -10.36 -14.58
C ALA A 121 -7.68 -11.74 -14.77
N LYS A 122 -7.91 -12.69 -13.85
CA LYS A 122 -7.31 -14.04 -13.82
C LYS A 122 -5.79 -14.01 -13.68
N ILE A 123 -5.26 -13.01 -12.98
CA ILE A 123 -3.85 -12.87 -12.64
C ILE A 123 -3.69 -13.17 -11.15
N GLU A 124 -3.52 -14.45 -10.83
CA GLU A 124 -3.29 -14.93 -9.46
C GLU A 124 -1.79 -14.96 -9.11
N PRO A 125 -1.41 -14.85 -7.83
CA PRO A 125 -0.04 -14.94 -7.35
C PRO A 125 0.45 -16.40 -7.25
N GLU A 126 0.45 -17.08 -8.39
CA GLU A 126 0.78 -18.52 -8.54
C GLU A 126 2.22 -18.77 -9.01
N GLY A 127 3.08 -17.75 -8.98
CA GLY A 127 4.49 -17.88 -9.41
C GLY A 127 4.70 -18.01 -10.93
N LYS A 128 3.66 -17.78 -11.74
CA LYS A 128 3.78 -17.76 -13.21
C LYS A 128 4.35 -16.43 -13.71
N ASN A 129 5.15 -16.51 -14.77
CA ASN A 129 5.63 -15.33 -15.47
C ASN A 129 4.45 -14.56 -16.10
N ARG A 130 4.43 -13.25 -15.90
CA ARG A 130 3.43 -12.33 -16.46
C ARG A 130 4.13 -11.18 -17.16
N THR A 131 3.58 -10.72 -18.28
CA THR A 131 4.14 -9.55 -18.95
C THR A 131 3.72 -8.27 -18.22
N ARG A 132 4.57 -7.24 -18.27
CA ARG A 132 4.23 -5.90 -17.78
C ARG A 132 2.95 -5.37 -18.45
N LYS A 133 2.73 -5.68 -19.72
CA LYS A 133 1.56 -5.24 -20.49
C LYS A 133 0.27 -5.81 -19.91
N ASP A 134 0.25 -7.09 -19.54
CA ASP A 134 -0.94 -7.75 -18.99
C ASP A 134 -1.30 -7.19 -17.61
N ILE A 135 -0.30 -7.00 -16.74
CA ILE A 135 -0.49 -6.41 -15.42
C ILE A 135 -1.05 -4.98 -15.55
N VAL A 136 -0.43 -4.15 -16.39
CA VAL A 136 -0.90 -2.78 -16.63
C VAL A 136 -2.32 -2.77 -17.20
N LYS A 137 -2.63 -3.67 -18.14
CA LYS A 137 -3.97 -3.77 -18.73
C LYS A 137 -5.02 -4.11 -17.67
N ALA A 138 -4.77 -5.13 -16.84
CA ALA A 138 -5.67 -5.54 -15.76
C ALA A 138 -5.94 -4.39 -14.78
N ILE A 139 -4.89 -3.71 -14.30
CA ILE A 139 -5.04 -2.59 -13.37
C ILE A 139 -5.81 -1.43 -14.01
N ARG A 140 -5.52 -1.09 -15.28
CA ARG A 140 -6.26 -0.04 -16.00
C ARG A 140 -7.75 -0.37 -16.12
N SER A 141 -8.10 -1.62 -16.40
CA SER A 141 -9.50 -2.06 -16.46
C SER A 141 -10.21 -1.90 -15.12
N GLY A 142 -9.55 -2.21 -14.00
CA GLY A 142 -10.13 -2.03 -12.65
C GLY A 142 -10.18 -0.58 -12.14
N THR A 143 -9.46 0.35 -12.78
CA THR A 143 -9.27 1.72 -12.26
C THR A 143 -9.73 2.82 -13.22
N LYS A 144 -10.74 2.54 -14.04
CA LYS A 144 -11.31 3.48 -15.03
C LYS A 144 -10.25 4.05 -15.98
N GLY A 145 -9.31 3.22 -16.40
CA GLY A 145 -8.30 3.55 -17.40
C GLY A 145 -7.04 4.24 -16.86
N LYS A 146 -6.94 4.50 -15.55
CA LYS A 146 -5.75 5.11 -14.92
C LYS A 146 -4.52 4.22 -15.03
N ARG A 147 -3.39 4.80 -15.42
CA ARG A 147 -2.13 4.07 -15.63
C ARG A 147 -1.39 3.90 -14.29
N PRO A 148 -1.12 2.66 -13.83
CA PRO A 148 -0.38 2.45 -12.60
C PRO A 148 1.12 2.67 -12.77
N LYS A 149 1.80 2.90 -11.65
CA LYS A 149 3.26 2.76 -11.52
C LYS A 149 3.56 1.39 -10.89
N LEU A 150 4.52 0.68 -11.47
CA LEU A 150 4.93 -0.65 -11.01
C LEU A 150 6.37 -0.59 -10.53
N LYS A 151 6.63 -1.16 -9.35
CA LYS A 151 7.97 -1.39 -8.82
C LYS A 151 8.22 -2.90 -8.83
N CYS A 152 9.31 -3.30 -9.48
CA CYS A 152 9.76 -4.67 -9.50
C CYS A 152 11.15 -4.76 -8.86
N GLN A 153 11.49 -5.94 -8.38
CA GLN A 153 12.81 -6.25 -7.86
C GLN A 153 13.35 -7.50 -8.54
N LYS A 154 14.66 -7.50 -8.78
CA LYS A 154 15.37 -8.66 -9.29
C LYS A 154 16.04 -9.41 -8.14
N ASN A 155 15.57 -10.62 -7.88
CA ASN A 155 16.17 -11.55 -6.93
C ASN A 155 16.82 -12.69 -7.74
N ASN A 156 18.15 -12.71 -7.76
CA ASN A 156 18.94 -13.61 -8.62
C ASN A 156 18.56 -13.48 -10.11
N ARG A 157 17.96 -14.52 -10.69
CA ARG A 157 17.52 -14.57 -12.09
C ARG A 157 16.04 -14.24 -12.28
N THR A 158 15.29 -14.02 -11.19
CA THR A 158 13.84 -13.80 -11.23
C THR A 158 13.53 -12.34 -10.94
N THR A 159 12.63 -11.75 -11.72
CA THR A 159 12.09 -10.41 -11.45
C THR A 159 10.68 -10.54 -10.89
N GLU A 160 10.46 -10.01 -9.70
CA GLU A 160 9.20 -10.08 -8.97
C GLU A 160 8.55 -8.70 -8.90
N LEU A 161 7.22 -8.66 -9.01
CA LEU A 161 6.45 -7.43 -8.78
C LEU A 161 6.35 -7.20 -7.26
N VAL A 162 6.76 -6.01 -6.80
CA VAL A 162 6.77 -5.67 -5.38
C VAL A 162 5.67 -4.67 -5.03
N GLU A 163 5.53 -3.60 -5.80
CA GLU A 163 4.52 -2.57 -5.55
C GLU A 163 3.74 -2.18 -6.80
N VAL A 164 2.48 -1.81 -6.57
CA VAL A 164 1.58 -1.20 -7.56
C VAL A 164 1.01 0.07 -6.95
N THR A 165 1.24 1.20 -7.60
CA THR A 165 0.67 2.49 -7.23
C THR A 165 -0.43 2.88 -8.21
N LEU A 166 -1.59 3.24 -7.64
CA LEU A 166 -2.78 3.73 -8.34
C LEU A 166 -2.86 5.26 -8.34
#